data_AF-A0A927N6M0-F1
#
_entry.id   AF-A0A927N6M0-F1
#
_cell.length_a   1.000
_cell.length_b   1.000
_cell.length_c   1.000
_cell.angle_alpha   90.00
_cell.angle_beta   90.00
_cell.angle_gamma   90.00
#
_symmetry.space_group_name_H-M   'P 1'
#
loop_
_entity.id
_entity.type
_entity.pdbx_description
1 polymer ?
#
loop_
_entity_poly.entity_id
_entity_poly.type
_entity_poly.pdbx_seq_one_letter_code
_entity_poly.pdbx_strand_id
1 'polypeptide(L)'
;MEIVVQVKLIPEADQAAALSGTVHTVNEAANWVSSVALERGVPREYELRKHTYAELRSWGLGAQAAQHVIKKVRDAYTALNANVKAGHLGKPGSKGGRKAETKPIVFRPEAAQPYDDRCLSWQYDTQTVSIWTTAGRLKNVRFACSAGALKTLREHRQGESDLIEGDGVFYLYATCEVPEAEQYEPNGFIGVDLGVVNIATTSTGYKAAGRGLNRHRKRQLDLRRKLQRKGTKSAKRLLK
;
A
#
# COMPACT_ATOMS: atom_id res chain seq x y z
N MET A 1 6.90 0.30 -18.50
CA MET A 1 5.96 0.89 -17.52
C MET A 1 6.06 0.15 -16.20
N GLU A 2 6.00 0.86 -15.09
CA GLU A 2 5.97 0.27 -13.74
C GLU A 2 4.53 -0.07 -13.33
N ILE A 3 4.32 -1.30 -12.85
CA ILE A 3 3.05 -1.73 -12.26
C ILE A 3 3.29 -2.37 -10.90
N VAL A 4 2.26 -2.42 -10.06
CA VAL A 4 2.31 -3.09 -8.77
C VAL A 4 1.46 -4.36 -8.82
N VAL A 5 2.07 -5.49 -8.48
CA VAL A 5 1.37 -6.77 -8.30
C VAL A 5 1.14 -7.01 -6.82
N GLN A 6 -0.13 -7.09 -6.43
CA GLN A 6 -0.54 -7.46 -5.08
C GLN A 6 -0.64 -8.98 -4.94
N VAL A 7 -0.01 -9.54 -3.92
CA VAL A 7 -0.21 -10.93 -3.48
C VAL A 7 -0.63 -10.98 -2.02
N LYS A 8 -1.46 -11.96 -1.66
CA LYS A 8 -1.87 -12.20 -0.28
C LYS A 8 -0.91 -13.18 0.37
N LEU A 9 -0.34 -12.84 1.52
CA LEU A 9 0.41 -13.81 2.33
C LEU A 9 -0.57 -14.68 3.13
N ILE A 10 -0.19 -15.93 3.33
CA ILE A 10 -0.91 -16.94 4.13
C ILE A 10 0.09 -17.45 5.19
N PRO A 11 0.46 -16.60 6.17
CA PRO A 11 1.36 -17.00 7.23
C PRO A 11 0.69 -17.97 8.21
N GLU A 12 1.49 -18.83 8.83
CA GLU A 12 1.09 -19.56 10.04
C GLU A 12 0.99 -18.59 11.23
N ALA A 13 0.40 -19.03 12.35
CA ALA A 13 0.06 -18.13 13.45
C ALA A 13 1.30 -17.44 14.07
N ASP A 14 2.41 -18.16 14.20
CA ASP A 14 3.70 -17.66 14.66
C ASP A 14 4.34 -16.70 13.64
N GLN A 15 4.28 -17.02 12.35
CA GLN A 15 4.73 -16.18 11.26
C GLN A 15 3.95 -14.86 11.22
N ALA A 16 2.62 -14.91 11.39
CA ALA A 16 1.75 -13.74 11.41
C ALA A 16 2.11 -12.81 12.58
N ALA A 17 2.32 -13.37 13.78
CA ALA A 17 2.75 -12.60 14.94
C ALA A 17 4.12 -11.93 14.71
N ALA A 18 5.07 -12.65 14.10
CA ALA A 18 6.40 -12.10 13.78
C ALA A 18 6.34 -10.98 12.72
N LEU A 19 5.48 -11.12 11.70
CA LEU A 19 5.25 -10.08 10.69
C LEU A 19 4.64 -8.82 11.32
N SER A 20 3.55 -8.96 12.08
CA SER A 20 2.88 -7.83 12.75
C SER A 20 3.83 -7.11 13.71
N GLY A 21 4.51 -7.87 14.58
CA GLY A 21 5.49 -7.32 15.52
C GLY A 21 6.62 -6.58 14.81
N THR A 22 7.08 -7.07 13.65
CA THR A 22 8.08 -6.39 12.84
C THR A 22 7.56 -5.07 12.29
N VAL A 23 6.38 -5.05 11.67
CA VAL A 23 5.77 -3.84 11.09
C VAL A 23 5.58 -2.78 12.17
N HIS A 24 5.11 -3.16 13.36
CA HIS A 24 4.96 -2.24 14.48
C HIS A 24 6.32 -1.68 14.94
N THR A 25 7.32 -2.54 15.11
CA THR A 25 8.66 -2.14 15.59
C THR A 25 9.33 -1.17 14.62
N VAL A 26 9.30 -1.45 13.31
CA VAL A 26 9.93 -0.57 12.32
C VAL A 26 9.21 0.77 12.18
N ASN A 27 7.89 0.81 12.39
CA ASN A 27 7.13 2.06 12.35
C ASN A 27 7.28 2.89 13.63
N GLU A 28 7.42 2.25 14.79
CA GLU A 28 7.83 2.93 16.02
C GLU A 28 9.24 3.53 15.86
N ALA A 29 10.17 2.76 15.30
CA ALA A 29 11.51 3.25 14.98
C ALA A 29 11.47 4.41 13.97
N ALA A 30 10.62 4.36 12.95
CA ALA A 30 10.42 5.44 11.99
C ALA A 30 9.89 6.73 12.66
N ASN A 31 8.97 6.60 13.62
CA ASN A 31 8.48 7.73 14.42
C ASN A 31 9.61 8.38 15.23
N TRP A 32 10.44 7.56 15.88
CA TRP A 32 11.61 8.07 16.61
C TRP A 32 12.61 8.76 15.66
N VAL A 33 12.95 8.13 14.54
CA VAL A 33 13.82 8.72 13.51
C VAL A 33 13.25 10.03 12.96
N SER A 34 11.92 10.13 12.79
CA SER A 34 11.28 11.38 12.35
C SER A 34 11.42 12.50 13.37
N SER A 35 11.33 12.20 14.67
CA SER A 35 11.58 13.19 15.73
C SER A 35 13.02 13.69 15.68
N VAL A 36 13.99 12.78 15.58
CA VAL A 36 15.42 13.13 15.45
C VAL A 36 15.68 13.94 14.17
N ALA A 37 15.01 13.59 13.06
CA ALA A 37 15.12 14.33 11.81
C ALA A 37 14.63 15.76 11.99
N LEU A 38 13.46 15.98 12.59
CA LEU A 38 12.92 17.32 12.81
C LEU A 38 13.82 18.18 13.72
N GLU A 39 14.26 17.63 14.85
CA GLU A 39 15.14 18.32 15.80
C GLU A 39 16.44 18.79 15.17
N ARG A 40 16.91 18.09 14.13
CA ARG A 40 18.15 18.38 13.41
C ARG A 40 17.93 19.13 12.09
N GLY A 41 16.74 19.69 11.86
CA GLY A 41 16.43 20.46 10.66
C GLY A 41 16.32 19.62 9.38
N VAL A 42 15.89 18.37 9.52
CA VAL A 42 15.68 17.35 8.47
C VAL A 42 16.91 17.18 7.56
N PRO A 43 18.01 16.52 8.02
CA PRO A 43 19.32 16.27 7.38
C PRO A 43 19.49 16.24 5.84
N ARG A 44 20.57 15.62 5.34
CA ARG A 44 20.49 14.65 4.21
C ARG A 44 20.52 13.20 4.71
N GLU A 45 20.05 12.22 3.93
CA GLU A 45 19.91 10.83 4.38
C GLU A 45 21.18 10.31 5.08
N TYR A 46 22.34 10.51 4.45
CA TYR A 46 23.66 10.18 5.01
C TYR A 46 23.92 10.81 6.39
N GLU A 47 23.53 12.06 6.61
CA GLU A 47 23.66 12.73 7.92
C GLU A 47 22.68 12.17 8.94
N LEU A 48 21.42 11.92 8.54
CA LEU A 48 20.43 11.32 9.43
C LEU A 48 20.87 9.93 9.89
N ARG A 49 21.50 9.16 9.01
CA ARG A 49 22.07 7.85 9.33
C ARG A 49 23.11 7.93 10.44
N LYS A 50 24.01 8.93 10.44
CA LYS A 50 25.01 9.10 11.51
C LYS A 50 24.38 9.28 12.89
N HIS A 51 23.19 9.88 12.94
CA HIS A 51 22.49 10.17 14.19
C HIS A 51 21.58 9.04 14.68
N THR A 52 21.15 8.15 13.78
CA THR A 52 20.06 7.21 14.07
C THR A 52 20.46 5.75 13.95
N TYR A 53 21.44 5.42 13.12
CA TYR A 53 21.75 4.03 12.79
C TYR A 53 22.15 3.19 14.01
N ALA A 54 23.01 3.70 14.89
CA ALA A 54 23.47 2.95 16.06
C ALA A 54 22.31 2.57 17.00
N GLU A 55 21.37 3.50 17.19
CA GLU A 55 20.19 3.27 18.02
C GLU A 55 19.20 2.30 17.35
N LEU A 56 18.96 2.44 16.04
CA LEU A 56 18.14 1.47 15.30
C LEU A 56 18.72 0.04 15.42
N ARG A 57 20.04 -0.08 15.46
CA ARG A 57 20.72 -1.37 15.66
C ARG A 57 20.59 -1.88 17.10
N SER A 58 20.58 -1.01 18.12
CA SER A 58 20.34 -1.41 19.51
C SER A 58 18.91 -1.91 19.73
N TRP A 59 17.96 -1.43 18.92
CA TRP A 59 16.57 -1.92 18.88
C TRP A 59 16.42 -3.29 18.18
N GLY A 60 17.53 -3.90 17.72
CA GLY A 60 17.53 -5.20 17.08
C GLY A 60 17.20 -5.19 15.58
N LEU A 61 17.05 -4.02 14.94
CA LEU A 61 16.79 -3.96 13.50
C LEU A 61 18.01 -4.45 12.72
N GLY A 62 17.77 -5.25 11.67
CA GLY A 62 18.75 -5.65 10.66
C GLY A 62 19.40 -4.44 9.98
N ALA A 63 20.59 -4.60 9.40
CA ALA A 63 21.33 -3.47 8.83
C ALA A 63 20.51 -2.82 7.69
N GLN A 64 19.92 -3.64 6.81
CA GLN A 64 19.05 -3.17 5.74
C GLN A 64 17.76 -2.56 6.29
N ALA A 65 17.11 -3.19 7.28
CA ALA A 65 15.90 -2.64 7.89
C ALA A 65 16.13 -1.26 8.52
N ALA A 66 17.26 -1.06 9.20
CA ALA A 66 17.64 0.24 9.73
C ALA A 66 17.83 1.28 8.61
N GLN A 67 18.48 0.92 7.49
CA GLN A 67 18.58 1.81 6.33
C GLN A 67 17.20 2.15 5.74
N HIS A 68 16.32 1.15 5.58
CA HIS A 68 14.97 1.34 5.06
C HIS A 68 14.11 2.24 5.94
N VAL A 69 14.21 2.12 7.27
CA VAL A 69 13.54 3.04 8.20
C VAL A 69 14.02 4.48 7.97
N ILE A 70 15.33 4.70 7.86
CA ILE A 70 15.91 6.03 7.62
C ILE A 70 15.44 6.58 6.28
N LYS A 71 15.56 5.79 5.21
CA LYS A 71 15.13 6.16 3.84
C LYS A 71 13.63 6.47 3.80
N LYS A 72 12.78 5.62 4.38
CA LYS A 72 11.33 5.84 4.49
C LYS A 72 10.98 7.17 5.16
N VAL A 73 11.67 7.51 6.26
CA VAL A 73 11.48 8.82 6.91
C VAL A 73 11.89 9.95 5.97
N ARG A 74 12.97 9.77 5.20
CA ARG A 74 13.39 10.78 4.22
C ARG A 74 12.42 11.00 3.09
N ASP A 75 11.94 9.92 2.50
CA ASP A 75 10.99 9.99 1.41
C ASP A 75 9.70 10.65 1.89
N ALA A 76 9.29 10.39 3.13
CA ALA A 76 8.14 11.07 3.74
C ALA A 76 8.34 12.59 3.88
N TYR A 77 9.52 13.06 4.32
CA TYR A 77 9.83 14.49 4.38
C TYR A 77 9.97 15.13 2.99
N THR A 78 10.54 14.41 2.02
CA THR A 78 10.60 14.85 0.62
C THR A 78 9.19 15.04 0.06
N ALA A 79 8.29 14.08 0.32
CA ALA A 79 6.89 14.16 -0.06
C ALA A 79 6.17 15.31 0.65
N LEU A 80 6.42 15.52 1.95
CA LEU A 80 5.85 16.64 2.70
C LEU A 80 6.22 17.99 2.05
N ASN A 81 7.51 18.20 1.77
CA ASN A 81 8.01 19.42 1.16
C ASN A 81 7.42 19.66 -0.23
N ALA A 82 7.31 18.60 -1.05
CA ALA A 82 6.67 18.68 -2.36
C ALA A 82 5.18 19.08 -2.24
N ASN A 83 4.45 18.52 -1.28
CA ASN A 83 3.04 18.84 -1.03
C ASN A 83 2.83 20.28 -0.52
N VAL A 84 3.73 20.78 0.34
CA VAL A 84 3.72 22.18 0.77
C VAL A 84 3.97 23.11 -0.42
N LYS A 85 4.97 22.80 -1.25
CA LYS A 85 5.30 23.59 -2.45
C LYS A 85 4.15 23.60 -3.47
N ALA A 86 3.49 22.47 -3.66
CA ALA A 86 2.32 22.34 -4.54
C ALA A 86 1.05 23.03 -3.98
N GLY A 87 1.07 23.47 -2.71
CA GLY A 87 -0.07 24.12 -2.07
C GLY A 87 -1.17 23.15 -1.60
N HIS A 88 -0.90 21.83 -1.59
CA HIS A 88 -1.88 20.82 -1.15
C HIS A 88 -2.20 20.92 0.35
N LEU A 89 -1.28 21.48 1.13
CA LEU A 89 -1.44 21.71 2.57
C LEU A 89 -1.81 23.17 2.89
N GLY A 90 -2.39 23.86 1.90
CA GLY A 90 -2.68 25.28 1.92
C GLY A 90 -1.67 26.09 1.11
N LYS A 91 -1.99 27.36 0.82
CA LYS A 91 -1.11 28.26 0.06
C LYS A 91 0.32 28.27 0.66
N PRO A 92 1.38 28.38 -0.16
CA PRO A 92 2.74 28.51 0.34
C PRO A 92 2.85 29.62 1.39
N GLY A 93 3.45 29.33 2.55
CA GLY A 93 3.54 30.26 3.67
C GLY A 93 2.27 30.41 4.53
N SER A 94 1.19 29.67 4.23
CA SER A 94 -0.01 29.65 5.07
C SER A 94 0.26 29.00 6.44
N LYS A 95 -0.62 29.28 7.41
CA LYS A 95 -0.58 28.64 8.74
C LYS A 95 -0.64 27.10 8.63
N GLY A 96 -1.34 26.56 7.63
CA GLY A 96 -1.47 25.12 7.39
C GLY A 96 -0.14 24.48 7.00
N GLY A 97 0.54 25.03 5.98
CA GLY A 97 1.86 24.57 5.54
C GLY A 97 2.90 24.65 6.66
N ARG A 98 3.02 25.81 7.33
CA ARG A 98 3.97 25.99 8.46
C ARG A 98 3.70 25.01 9.61
N LYS A 99 2.43 24.73 9.91
CA LYS A 99 2.06 23.77 10.95
C LYS A 99 2.45 22.33 10.58
N ALA A 100 2.42 21.99 9.30
CA ALA A 100 2.84 20.67 8.83
C ALA A 100 4.36 20.47 8.94
N GLU A 101 5.15 21.52 8.70
CA GLU A 101 6.62 21.50 8.77
C GLU A 101 7.18 21.54 10.20
N THR A 102 6.38 21.93 11.19
CA THR A 102 6.80 22.09 12.59
C THR A 102 6.57 20.86 13.46
N LYS A 103 6.06 19.77 12.88
CA LYS A 103 5.78 18.52 13.60
C LYS A 103 6.51 17.35 12.94
N PRO A 104 6.91 16.34 13.72
CA PRO A 104 7.47 15.14 13.14
C PRO A 104 6.37 14.41 12.35
N ILE A 105 6.77 13.74 11.28
CA ILE A 105 5.87 12.87 10.53
C ILE A 105 5.58 11.64 11.39
N VAL A 106 4.30 11.31 11.54
CA VAL A 106 3.86 10.14 12.31
C VAL A 106 3.43 9.03 11.37
N PHE A 107 4.11 7.89 11.49
CA PHE A 107 3.80 6.63 10.86
C PHE A 107 2.81 5.85 11.73
N ARG A 108 1.79 5.29 11.08
CA ARG A 108 0.84 4.38 11.73
C ARG A 108 1.57 3.09 12.13
N PRO A 109 1.14 2.39 13.20
CA PRO A 109 1.74 1.11 13.58
C PRO A 109 1.79 0.09 12.44
N GLU A 110 0.73 0.04 11.63
CA GLU A 110 0.57 -0.87 10.48
C GLU A 110 1.01 -0.25 9.13
N ALA A 111 1.72 0.88 9.15
CA ALA A 111 2.16 1.51 7.90
C ALA A 111 3.09 0.58 7.10
N ALA A 112 2.95 0.60 5.78
CA ALA A 112 3.68 -0.30 4.89
C ALA A 112 5.20 -0.31 5.14
N GLN A 113 5.81 -1.49 5.16
CA GLN A 113 7.25 -1.66 5.30
C GLN A 113 7.87 -2.11 3.98
N PRO A 114 8.76 -1.31 3.37
CA PRO A 114 9.45 -1.72 2.15
C PRO A 114 10.49 -2.81 2.45
N TYR A 115 10.59 -3.77 1.55
CA TYR A 115 11.60 -4.82 1.54
C TYR A 115 12.36 -4.81 0.21
N ASP A 116 13.68 -4.90 0.30
CA ASP A 116 14.54 -5.19 -0.85
C ASP A 116 14.81 -6.71 -0.98
N ASP A 117 15.52 -7.10 -2.05
CA ASP A 117 15.88 -8.49 -2.34
C ASP A 117 16.81 -9.13 -1.29
N ARG A 118 17.43 -8.34 -0.39
CA ARG A 118 18.23 -8.88 0.73
C ARG A 118 17.33 -9.30 1.89
N CYS A 119 16.27 -8.56 2.13
CA CYS A 119 15.31 -8.82 3.21
C CYS A 119 14.10 -9.65 2.76
N LEU A 120 13.83 -9.77 1.47
CA LEU A 120 12.73 -10.57 0.92
C LEU A 120 13.22 -11.37 -0.29
N SER A 121 12.94 -12.66 -0.33
CA SER A 121 13.21 -13.50 -1.49
C SER A 121 12.00 -14.35 -1.87
N TRP A 122 11.72 -14.42 -3.17
CA TRP A 122 10.59 -15.14 -3.73
C TRP A 122 10.98 -16.55 -4.17
N GLN A 123 10.10 -17.53 -3.92
CA GLN A 123 10.18 -18.90 -4.44
C GLN A 123 8.90 -19.17 -5.22
N TYR A 124 8.92 -18.87 -6.52
CA TYR A 124 7.72 -18.88 -7.35
C TYR A 124 7.13 -20.28 -7.53
N ASP A 125 7.97 -21.32 -7.60
CA ASP A 125 7.52 -22.70 -7.84
C ASP A 125 6.75 -23.28 -6.66
N THR A 126 7.14 -22.91 -5.44
CA THR A 126 6.46 -23.31 -4.21
C THR A 126 5.46 -22.26 -3.71
N GLN A 127 5.34 -21.13 -4.42
CA GLN A 127 4.56 -19.95 -4.03
C GLN A 127 4.80 -19.54 -2.57
N THR A 128 6.07 -19.44 -2.20
CA THR A 128 6.50 -18.98 -0.88
C THR A 128 7.45 -17.80 -0.97
N VAL A 129 7.56 -17.06 0.13
CA VAL A 129 8.62 -16.09 0.34
C VAL A 129 9.45 -16.44 1.58
N SER A 130 10.70 -15.99 1.58
CA SER A 130 11.49 -15.86 2.79
C SER A 130 11.69 -14.38 3.09
N ILE A 131 11.30 -13.96 4.30
CA ILE A 131 11.20 -12.56 4.69
C ILE A 131 11.91 -12.34 6.02
N TRP A 132 12.70 -11.28 6.10
CA TRP A 132 13.34 -10.84 7.34
C TRP A 132 12.28 -10.28 8.30
N THR A 133 12.42 -10.59 9.59
CA THR A 133 11.61 -10.04 10.68
C THR A 133 12.51 -9.73 11.88
N THR A 134 12.02 -8.99 12.86
CA THR A 134 12.72 -8.78 14.14
C THR A 134 12.89 -10.09 14.92
N ALA A 135 12.05 -11.09 14.66
CA ALA A 135 12.16 -12.45 15.22
C ALA A 135 13.11 -13.37 14.42
N GLY A 136 13.80 -12.85 13.40
CA GLY A 136 14.67 -13.62 12.51
C GLY A 136 14.11 -13.78 11.10
N ARG A 137 14.75 -14.59 10.27
CA ARG A 137 14.29 -14.78 8.88
C ARG A 137 13.23 -15.88 8.82
N LEU A 138 12.00 -15.50 8.50
CA LEU A 138 10.93 -16.45 8.21
C LEU A 138 11.19 -17.10 6.84
N LYS A 139 10.94 -18.40 6.75
CA LYS A 139 11.04 -19.18 5.51
C LYS A 139 9.68 -19.78 5.18
N ASN A 140 9.45 -20.08 3.91
CA ASN A 140 8.27 -20.78 3.44
C ASN A 140 6.94 -20.09 3.80
N VAL A 141 6.92 -18.76 3.91
CA VAL A 141 5.68 -18.01 4.11
C VAL A 141 4.90 -18.08 2.81
N ARG A 142 3.77 -18.79 2.82
CA ARG A 142 2.97 -19.01 1.60
C ARG A 142 2.37 -17.70 1.10
N PHE A 143 2.23 -17.56 -0.20
CA PHE A 143 1.45 -16.49 -0.81
C PHE A 143 0.46 -17.05 -1.85
N ALA A 144 -0.63 -16.32 -2.05
CA ALA A 144 -1.63 -16.62 -3.06
C ALA A 144 -1.84 -15.43 -4.00
N CYS A 145 -1.93 -15.74 -5.29
CA CYS A 145 -2.20 -14.79 -6.35
C CYS A 145 -2.82 -15.51 -7.56
N SER A 146 -3.31 -14.75 -8.55
CA SER A 146 -3.78 -15.35 -9.81
C SER A 146 -2.60 -15.90 -10.63
N ALA A 147 -2.87 -16.80 -11.56
CA ALA A 147 -1.85 -17.33 -12.48
C ALA A 147 -1.17 -16.22 -13.30
N GLY A 148 -1.94 -15.21 -13.73
CA GLY A 148 -1.41 -14.03 -14.42
C GLY A 148 -0.47 -13.22 -13.52
N ALA A 149 -0.86 -12.96 -12.28
CA ALA A 149 -0.01 -12.25 -11.32
C ALA A 149 1.29 -13.02 -11.04
N LEU A 150 1.22 -14.35 -10.90
CA LEU A 150 2.39 -15.19 -10.70
C LEU A 150 3.36 -15.11 -11.89
N LYS A 151 2.82 -15.13 -13.11
CA LYS A 151 3.61 -14.97 -14.33
C LYS A 151 4.30 -13.61 -14.36
N THR A 152 3.55 -12.52 -14.12
CA THR A 152 4.11 -11.16 -14.06
C THR A 152 5.20 -11.04 -13.00
N LEU A 153 5.00 -11.58 -11.80
CA LEU A 153 6.01 -11.56 -10.75
C LEU A 153 7.28 -12.30 -11.17
N ARG A 154 7.14 -13.47 -11.81
CA ARG A 154 8.29 -14.27 -12.23
C ARG A 154 9.10 -13.58 -13.33
N GLU A 155 8.43 -12.92 -14.27
CA GLU A 155 9.05 -12.35 -15.47
C GLU A 155 9.52 -10.91 -15.27
N HIS A 156 8.85 -10.14 -14.40
CA HIS A 156 8.95 -8.69 -14.39
C HIS A 156 9.14 -8.06 -13.01
N ARG A 157 9.11 -8.82 -11.91
CA ARG A 157 9.32 -8.25 -10.57
C ARG A 157 10.73 -7.67 -10.48
N GLN A 158 10.81 -6.38 -10.19
CA GLN A 158 12.04 -5.61 -10.05
C GLN A 158 11.82 -4.48 -9.06
N GLY A 159 12.78 -4.29 -8.15
CA GLY A 159 12.68 -3.27 -7.10
C GLY A 159 12.13 -3.81 -5.79
N GLU A 160 11.63 -2.89 -4.96
CA GLU A 160 11.16 -3.17 -3.61
C GLU A 160 9.79 -3.87 -3.63
N SER A 161 9.43 -4.48 -2.51
CA SER A 161 8.07 -4.96 -2.25
C SER A 161 7.61 -4.46 -0.89
N ASP A 162 6.45 -3.83 -0.86
CA ASP A 162 5.88 -3.30 0.37
C ASP A 162 5.06 -4.37 1.09
N LEU A 163 5.43 -4.66 2.34
CA LEU A 163 4.61 -5.45 3.25
C LEU A 163 3.54 -4.55 3.85
N ILE A 164 2.28 -4.94 3.66
CA ILE A 164 1.11 -4.24 4.18
C ILE A 164 0.34 -5.20 5.11
N GLU A 165 -0.01 -4.70 6.29
CA GLU A 165 -0.95 -5.34 7.20
C GLU A 165 -2.27 -4.54 7.21
N GLY A 166 -3.40 -5.24 7.10
CA GLY A 166 -4.72 -4.63 7.26
C GLY A 166 -5.71 -5.65 7.81
N ASP A 167 -6.31 -5.33 8.95
CA ASP A 167 -7.25 -6.21 9.67
C ASP A 167 -6.70 -7.64 9.90
N GLY A 168 -5.40 -7.75 10.22
CA GLY A 168 -4.71 -9.02 10.43
C GLY A 168 -4.42 -9.82 9.15
N VAL A 169 -4.63 -9.22 7.97
CA VAL A 169 -4.32 -9.81 6.68
C VAL A 169 -3.08 -9.14 6.08
N PHE A 170 -2.14 -9.96 5.60
CA PHE A 170 -0.88 -9.49 5.06
C PHE A 170 -0.86 -9.56 3.54
N TYR A 171 -0.28 -8.54 2.92
CA TYR A 171 -0.05 -8.46 1.49
C TYR A 171 1.38 -8.03 1.18
N LEU A 172 1.91 -8.50 0.06
CA LEU A 172 3.09 -7.92 -0.57
C LEU A 172 2.66 -7.21 -1.85
N TYR A 173 3.04 -5.94 -1.96
CA TYR A 173 2.84 -5.12 -3.14
C TYR A 173 4.19 -5.04 -3.85
N ALA A 174 4.38 -5.91 -4.84
CA ALA A 174 5.65 -6.05 -5.53
C ALA A 174 5.69 -5.16 -6.77
N THR A 175 6.70 -4.30 -6.87
CA THR A 175 6.96 -3.52 -8.06
C THR A 175 7.41 -4.44 -9.21
N CYS A 176 6.81 -4.26 -10.38
CA CYS A 176 7.12 -4.98 -11.60
C CYS A 176 7.35 -4.01 -12.74
N GLU A 177 8.48 -4.16 -13.44
CA GLU A 177 8.81 -3.42 -14.64
C GLU A 177 8.38 -4.22 -15.86
N VAL A 178 7.24 -3.84 -16.45
CA VAL A 178 6.68 -4.50 -17.63
C VAL A 178 7.00 -3.70 -18.90
N PRO A 179 7.20 -4.37 -20.05
CA PRO A 179 7.35 -3.69 -21.33
C PRO A 179 6.19 -2.73 -21.57
N GLU A 180 6.50 -1.54 -22.09
CA GLU A 180 5.45 -0.65 -22.55
C GLU A 180 4.76 -1.27 -23.76
N ALA A 181 3.45 -1.08 -23.84
CA ALA A 181 2.72 -1.46 -25.04
C ALA A 181 3.26 -0.65 -26.22
N GLU A 182 3.42 -1.31 -27.37
CA GLU A 182 3.81 -0.62 -28.59
C GLU A 182 2.83 0.51 -28.88
N GLN A 183 3.38 1.68 -29.17
CA GLN A 183 2.57 2.80 -29.64
C GLN A 183 2.04 2.44 -31.03
N TYR A 184 0.73 2.56 -31.20
CA TYR A 184 0.08 2.35 -32.48
C TYR A 184 -0.85 3.52 -32.77
N GLU A 185 -0.99 3.85 -34.05
CA GLU A 185 -2.01 4.80 -34.50
C GLU A 185 -3.36 4.08 -34.54
N PRO A 186 -4.33 4.45 -33.70
CA PRO A 186 -5.63 3.80 -33.72
C PRO A 186 -6.37 4.17 -35.00
N ASN A 187 -7.01 3.18 -35.64
CA ASN A 187 -7.83 3.39 -36.84
C ASN A 187 -9.09 4.27 -36.58
N GLY A 188 -9.36 4.60 -35.32
CA GLY A 188 -10.46 5.44 -34.90
C GLY A 188 -10.67 5.34 -33.39
N PHE A 189 -11.58 6.18 -32.88
CA PHE A 189 -11.94 6.21 -31.47
C PHE A 189 -13.44 5.96 -31.30
N ILE A 190 -13.80 5.21 -30.27
CA ILE A 190 -15.18 5.12 -29.80
C ILE A 190 -15.27 5.92 -28.50
N GLY A 191 -15.99 7.03 -28.53
CA GLY A 191 -16.31 7.79 -27.32
C GLY A 191 -17.33 7.02 -26.49
N VAL A 192 -17.10 6.90 -25.18
CA VAL A 192 -18.03 6.25 -24.25
C VAL A 192 -18.43 7.23 -23.15
N ASP A 193 -19.70 7.60 -23.11
CA ASP A 193 -20.31 8.38 -22.02
C ASP A 193 -20.97 7.43 -21.00
N LEU A 194 -20.57 7.55 -19.73
CA LEU A 194 -21.06 6.71 -18.64
C LEU A 194 -22.04 7.50 -17.78
N GLY A 195 -23.24 6.97 -17.58
CA GLY A 195 -24.30 7.65 -16.83
C GLY A 195 -25.15 6.72 -15.98
N VAL A 196 -26.08 7.32 -15.23
CA VAL A 196 -27.03 6.58 -14.38
C VAL A 196 -28.20 6.04 -15.20
N VAL A 197 -28.73 6.83 -16.13
CA VAL A 197 -29.87 6.45 -16.97
C VAL A 197 -29.44 5.48 -18.07
N ASN A 198 -28.36 5.83 -18.76
CA ASN A 198 -27.65 4.97 -19.71
C ASN A 198 -26.28 4.67 -19.11
N ILE A 199 -26.03 3.39 -18.81
CA ILE A 199 -24.80 2.94 -18.17
C ILE A 199 -23.60 3.20 -19.07
N ALA A 200 -23.79 3.01 -20.37
CA ALA A 200 -22.83 3.39 -21.39
C ALA A 200 -23.60 3.85 -22.64
N THR A 201 -23.19 4.97 -23.21
CA THR A 201 -23.59 5.43 -24.55
C THR A 201 -22.33 5.60 -25.38
N THR A 202 -22.27 4.98 -26.55
CA THR A 202 -21.12 5.11 -27.44
C THR A 202 -21.38 6.13 -28.54
N SER A 203 -20.32 6.69 -29.10
CA SER A 203 -20.38 7.53 -30.32
C SER A 203 -20.93 6.78 -31.54
N THR A 204 -20.91 5.44 -31.53
CA THR A 204 -21.54 4.59 -32.56
C THR A 204 -23.05 4.42 -32.39
N GLY A 205 -23.64 5.03 -31.36
CA GLY A 205 -25.08 4.98 -31.08
C GLY A 205 -25.53 3.80 -30.21
N TYR A 206 -24.62 2.92 -29.79
CA TYR A 206 -24.93 1.87 -28.83
C TYR A 206 -25.31 2.48 -27.48
N LYS A 207 -26.38 1.97 -26.86
CA LYS A 207 -26.89 2.43 -25.57
C LYS A 207 -27.18 1.24 -24.67
N ALA A 208 -26.45 1.14 -23.57
CA ALA A 208 -26.74 0.22 -22.48
C ALA A 208 -27.66 0.89 -21.45
N ALA A 209 -28.95 0.57 -21.47
CA ALA A 209 -29.92 1.18 -20.56
C ALA A 209 -29.73 0.72 -19.10
N GLY A 210 -29.72 1.66 -18.16
CA GLY A 210 -29.55 1.41 -16.72
C GLY A 210 -30.81 0.98 -15.96
N ARG A 211 -31.97 0.91 -16.62
CA ARG A 211 -33.27 0.67 -15.97
C ARG A 211 -33.28 -0.60 -15.12
N GLY A 212 -32.76 -1.72 -15.64
CA GLY A 212 -32.71 -2.99 -14.92
C GLY A 212 -31.80 -2.91 -13.69
N LEU A 213 -30.60 -2.35 -13.87
CA LEU A 213 -29.62 -2.17 -12.80
C LEU A 213 -30.13 -1.23 -11.71
N ASN A 214 -30.75 -0.12 -12.07
CA ASN A 214 -31.30 0.85 -11.12
C ASN A 214 -32.50 0.28 -10.36
N ARG A 215 -33.34 -0.53 -11.00
CA ARG A 215 -34.42 -1.27 -10.33
C ARG A 215 -33.84 -2.25 -9.30
N HIS A 216 -32.78 -2.98 -9.65
CA HIS A 216 -32.08 -3.86 -8.73
C HIS A 216 -31.48 -3.08 -7.54
N ARG A 217 -30.73 -1.99 -7.80
CA ARG A 217 -30.14 -1.13 -6.77
C ARG A 217 -31.20 -0.59 -5.80
N LYS A 218 -32.33 -0.09 -6.31
CA LYS A 218 -33.44 0.41 -5.48
C LYS A 218 -34.02 -0.70 -4.59
N ARG A 219 -34.28 -1.88 -5.16
CA ARG A 219 -34.76 -3.06 -4.42
C ARG A 219 -33.79 -3.46 -3.30
N GLN A 220 -32.48 -3.45 -3.58
CA GLN A 220 -31.45 -3.78 -2.57
C GLN A 220 -31.38 -2.73 -1.45
N LEU A 221 -31.46 -1.44 -1.79
CA LEU A 221 -31.52 -0.36 -0.78
C LEU A 221 -32.74 -0.50 0.13
N ASP A 222 -33.91 -0.77 -0.43
CA ASP A 222 -35.14 -0.96 0.34
C ASP A 222 -35.07 -2.21 1.23
N LEU A 223 -34.51 -3.31 0.71
CA LEU A 223 -34.29 -4.54 1.49
C LEU A 223 -33.31 -4.27 2.64
N ARG A 224 -32.18 -3.61 2.38
CA ARG A 224 -31.18 -3.26 3.38
C ARG A 224 -31.79 -2.42 4.50
N ARG A 225 -32.56 -1.38 4.15
CA ARG A 225 -33.28 -0.51 5.10
C ARG A 225 -34.27 -1.30 5.96
N LYS A 226 -35.03 -2.23 5.37
CA LYS A 226 -35.96 -3.11 6.10
C LYS A 226 -35.24 -4.04 7.08
N LEU A 227 -34.15 -4.68 6.64
CA LEU A 227 -33.37 -5.61 7.46
C LEU A 227 -32.64 -4.89 8.60
N GLN A 228 -32.06 -3.72 8.33
CA GLN A 228 -31.41 -2.88 9.35
C GLN A 228 -32.41 -2.42 10.42
N ARG A 229 -33.62 -2.02 10.03
CA ARG A 229 -34.69 -1.66 10.97
C ARG A 229 -35.14 -2.83 11.85
N LYS A 230 -35.19 -4.05 11.30
CA LYS A 230 -35.59 -5.24 12.07
C LYS A 230 -34.57 -5.64 13.14
N GLY A 231 -33.28 -5.45 12.91
CA GLY A 231 -32.22 -5.66 13.91
C GLY A 231 -32.00 -7.10 14.40
N THR A 232 -32.74 -8.11 13.91
CA THR A 232 -32.65 -9.50 14.38
C THR A 232 -31.36 -10.19 13.93
N LYS A 233 -30.94 -11.26 14.63
CA LYS A 233 -29.80 -12.11 14.22
C LYS A 233 -29.97 -12.66 12.80
N SER A 234 -31.18 -13.07 12.41
CA SER A 234 -31.48 -13.54 11.05
C SER A 234 -31.39 -12.42 10.01
N ALA A 235 -31.86 -11.21 10.31
CA ALA A 235 -31.74 -10.06 9.42
C ALA A 235 -30.28 -9.64 9.22
N LYS A 236 -29.46 -9.68 10.29
CA LYS A 236 -28.01 -9.44 10.21
C LYS A 236 -27.29 -10.50 9.37
N ARG A 237 -27.75 -11.76 9.38
CA ARG A 237 -27.17 -12.83 8.54
C ARG A 237 -27.49 -12.66 7.05
N LEU A 238 -28.68 -12.16 6.71
CA LEU A 238 -29.07 -11.86 5.32
C LEU A 238 -28.43 -10.57 4.76
N LEU A 239 -27.91 -9.71 5.64
CA LEU A 239 -27.21 -8.46 5.29
C LEU A 239 -25.71 -8.66 4.96
N LYS A 240 -25.15 -9.83 5.30
CA LYS A 240 -23.78 -10.23 4.94
C LYS A 240 -23.79 -10.78 3.52
#